data_AF-A0A9J6DID0-F1
#
_entry.id   AF-A0A9J6DID0-F1
#
_cell.length_a   1.000
_cell.length_b   1.000
_cell.length_c   1.000
_cell.angle_alpha   90.00
_cell.angle_beta   90.00
_cell.angle_gamma   90.00
#
_symmetry.space_group_name_H-M   'P 1'
#
loop_
_entity.id
_entity.type
_entity.pdbx_description
1 polymer ?
#
loop_
_entity_poly.entity_id
_entity_poly.type
_entity_poly.pdbx_seq_one_letter_code
_entity_poly.pdbx_strand_id
1 'polypeptide(L)'
;MWPGSVHGNLIWKDCDLLGNFEGTKLPSSCLEEEVIRPSIALHEEEEHRNKLSSYEDLVSRLQCLGLSTYWAAVKAENAVLFVHISGEDAPVVERYVTVSRNMEITAFWKKVKVPAKDLLIPATLDDLRSLHTILDRMSRFEAPDVCDKEEKVKATFSLLFSLLDDLKSGDLLPQEKTEALDFIKEQLDLLHRKDYSL
;
A
#
# COMPACT_ATOMS: atom_id res chain seq x y z
N MET A 1 -43.67 -1.30 14.72
CA MET A 1 -44.78 -2.10 14.19
C MET A 1 -44.74 -2.01 12.67
N TRP A 2 -44.41 -3.11 12.00
CA TRP A 2 -44.78 -3.37 10.60
C TRP A 2 -45.96 -4.38 10.67
N PRO A 3 -46.95 -4.37 9.74
CA PRO A 3 -46.73 -4.89 8.38
C PRO A 3 -47.62 -4.30 7.25
N GLY A 4 -47.30 -4.64 5.99
CA GLY A 4 -48.15 -4.49 4.79
C GLY A 4 -47.45 -3.76 3.63
N SER A 5 -46.54 -4.36 2.86
CA SER A 5 -46.70 -5.37 1.79
C SER A 5 -47.40 -4.88 0.50
N VAL A 6 -46.57 -4.73 -0.56
CA VAL A 6 -46.77 -4.83 -2.04
C VAL A 6 -47.91 -3.99 -2.66
N HIS A 7 -47.70 -3.28 -3.76
CA HIS A 7 -47.95 -3.77 -5.13
C HIS A 7 -47.14 -2.96 -6.14
N GLY A 8 -46.33 -3.65 -6.94
CA GLY A 8 -45.67 -3.11 -8.12
C GLY A 8 -46.67 -2.90 -9.24
N ASN A 9 -46.67 -1.71 -9.84
CA ASN A 9 -47.40 -1.42 -11.08
C ASN A 9 -46.54 -1.84 -12.27
N LEU A 10 -46.72 -3.08 -12.70
CA LEU A 10 -46.43 -3.53 -14.06
C LEU A 10 -47.61 -3.12 -14.94
N ILE A 11 -47.45 -2.05 -15.71
CA ILE A 11 -48.39 -1.68 -16.78
C ILE A 11 -47.99 -2.46 -18.02
N TRP A 12 -48.57 -3.66 -18.18
CA TRP A 12 -48.67 -4.31 -19.49
C TRP A 12 -49.93 -3.78 -20.16
N LYS A 13 -49.78 -3.05 -21.26
CA LYS A 13 -50.88 -2.75 -22.18
C LYS A 13 -50.79 -3.71 -23.35
N ASP A 14 -51.79 -4.58 -23.40
CA ASP A 14 -52.52 -5.09 -24.57
C ASP A 14 -51.71 -5.40 -25.83
N CYS A 15 -51.43 -6.68 -26.02
CA CYS A 15 -51.23 -7.30 -27.34
C CYS A 15 -52.05 -8.59 -27.42
N ASP A 16 -53.38 -8.45 -27.48
CA ASP A 16 -54.26 -9.52 -27.95
C ASP A 16 -54.43 -9.41 -29.47
N LEU A 17 -53.57 -10.10 -30.21
CA LEU A 17 -53.89 -10.59 -31.54
C LEU A 17 -53.44 -12.04 -31.62
N LEU A 18 -54.41 -12.94 -31.40
CA LEU A 18 -54.32 -14.38 -31.61
C LEU A 18 -54.00 -14.67 -33.07
N GLY A 19 -52.74 -15.00 -33.33
CA GLY A 19 -52.29 -15.72 -34.51
C GLY A 19 -51.52 -16.95 -34.03
N ASN A 20 -52.09 -18.14 -34.30
CA ASN A 20 -51.53 -19.46 -34.04
C ASN A 20 -50.00 -19.50 -33.96
N PHE A 21 -49.45 -19.73 -32.76
CA PHE A 21 -48.08 -20.16 -32.59
C PHE A 21 -48.08 -21.54 -31.93
N GLU A 22 -47.89 -22.56 -32.77
CA GLU A 22 -47.40 -23.85 -32.33
C GLU A 22 -46.19 -23.65 -31.42
N GLY A 23 -46.12 -24.45 -30.36
CA GLY A 23 -45.08 -24.35 -29.34
C GLY A 23 -43.68 -24.44 -29.93
N THR A 24 -43.05 -23.29 -30.18
CA THR A 24 -41.60 -23.18 -30.25
C THR A 24 -41.12 -22.88 -28.85
N LYS A 25 -40.78 -23.95 -28.14
CA LYS A 25 -39.84 -23.91 -27.02
C LYS A 25 -38.59 -23.21 -27.56
N LEU A 26 -38.41 -21.92 -27.27
CA LEU A 26 -37.16 -21.23 -27.56
C LEU A 26 -36.04 -22.07 -26.93
N PRO A 27 -35.04 -22.52 -27.72
CA PRO A 27 -34.00 -23.38 -27.20
C PRO A 27 -33.25 -22.61 -26.11
N SER A 28 -33.13 -23.21 -24.92
CA SER A 28 -32.41 -22.64 -23.75
C SER A 28 -30.99 -22.15 -24.10
N SER A 29 -30.39 -22.63 -25.19
CA SER A 29 -29.10 -22.18 -25.70
C SER A 29 -29.07 -20.74 -26.21
N CYS A 30 -30.21 -20.15 -26.60
CA CYS A 30 -30.25 -18.80 -27.17
C CYS A 30 -30.23 -17.71 -26.09
N LEU A 31 -30.85 -17.96 -24.93
CA LEU A 31 -30.84 -17.06 -23.77
C LEU A 31 -29.49 -17.05 -23.04
N GLU A 32 -28.76 -18.18 -23.08
CA GLU A 32 -27.42 -18.29 -22.49
C GLU A 32 -26.38 -17.51 -23.30
N GLU A 33 -26.44 -17.54 -24.64
CA GLU A 33 -25.52 -16.79 -25.49
C GLU A 33 -25.71 -15.26 -25.40
N GLU A 34 -26.94 -14.78 -25.14
CA GLU A 34 -27.27 -13.36 -25.10
C GLU A 34 -26.80 -12.67 -23.80
N VAL A 35 -26.60 -13.41 -22.71
CA VAL A 35 -26.06 -12.89 -21.43
C VAL A 35 -24.55 -13.10 -21.32
N ILE A 36 -24.02 -14.20 -21.87
CA ILE A 36 -22.59 -14.53 -21.80
C ILE A 36 -21.75 -13.61 -22.69
N ARG A 37 -22.20 -13.28 -23.92
CA ARG A 37 -21.43 -12.43 -24.84
C ARG A 37 -21.20 -11.01 -24.30
N PRO A 38 -22.21 -10.30 -23.76
CA PRO A 38 -21.97 -9.01 -23.11
C PRO A 38 -21.04 -9.12 -21.90
N SER A 39 -21.16 -10.20 -21.12
CA SER A 39 -20.28 -10.42 -19.97
C SER A 39 -18.81 -10.60 -20.36
N ILE A 40 -18.53 -11.32 -21.46
CA ILE A 40 -17.16 -11.50 -21.96
C ILE A 40 -16.61 -10.19 -22.51
N ALA A 41 -17.39 -9.47 -23.33
CA ALA A 41 -16.96 -8.20 -23.90
C ALA A 41 -16.67 -7.14 -22.82
N LEU A 42 -17.51 -7.08 -21.77
CA LEU A 42 -17.29 -6.21 -20.61
C LEU A 42 -16.03 -6.60 -19.83
N HIS A 43 -15.78 -7.89 -19.66
CA HIS A 43 -14.57 -8.37 -19.00
C HIS A 43 -13.31 -8.04 -19.81
N GLU A 44 -13.31 -8.25 -21.12
CA GLU A 44 -12.20 -7.91 -22.00
C GLU A 44 -11.92 -6.40 -22.02
N GLU A 45 -12.96 -5.57 -22.01
CA GLU A 45 -12.84 -4.12 -21.92
C GLU A 45 -12.23 -3.68 -20.58
N GLU A 46 -12.63 -4.32 -19.48
CA GLU A 46 -12.10 -4.06 -18.14
C GLU A 46 -10.61 -4.47 -18.03
N GLU A 47 -10.25 -5.65 -18.54
CA GLU A 47 -8.86 -6.12 -18.61
C GLU A 47 -8.00 -5.15 -19.43
N HIS A 48 -8.48 -4.73 -20.60
CA HIS A 48 -7.76 -3.78 -21.44
C HIS A 48 -7.56 -2.42 -20.75
N ARG A 49 -8.55 -1.97 -19.98
CA ARG A 49 -8.54 -0.70 -19.26
C ARG A 49 -7.61 -0.71 -18.05
N ASN A 50 -7.43 -1.85 -17.39
CA ASN A 50 -6.58 -1.95 -16.20
C ASN A 50 -5.14 -2.35 -16.50
N LYS A 51 -4.90 -3.01 -17.64
CA LYS A 51 -3.57 -3.40 -18.07
C LYS A 51 -2.69 -2.19 -18.32
N LEU A 52 -1.47 -2.25 -17.78
CA LEU A 52 -0.39 -1.31 -17.96
C LEU A 52 0.70 -1.92 -18.82
N SER A 53 1.08 -1.23 -19.88
CA SER A 53 2.13 -1.71 -20.80
C SER A 53 3.47 -1.00 -20.62
N SER A 54 3.50 0.16 -19.98
CA SER A 54 4.71 0.96 -19.79
C SER A 54 4.58 1.97 -18.65
N TYR A 55 5.70 2.59 -18.27
CA TYR A 55 5.72 3.68 -17.29
C TYR A 55 4.98 4.92 -17.78
N GLU A 56 5.14 5.25 -19.06
CA GLU A 56 4.45 6.38 -19.69
C GLU A 56 2.93 6.18 -19.68
N ASP A 57 2.48 4.94 -19.87
CA ASP A 57 1.07 4.55 -19.74
C ASP A 57 0.55 4.79 -18.31
N LEU A 58 1.29 4.34 -17.29
CA LEU A 58 0.98 4.64 -15.88
C LEU A 58 0.89 6.15 -15.63
N VAL A 59 1.89 6.91 -16.07
CA VAL A 59 1.96 8.36 -15.87
C VAL A 59 0.78 9.07 -16.52
N SER A 60 0.39 8.67 -17.73
CA SER A 60 -0.75 9.24 -18.45
C SER A 60 -2.08 9.03 -17.71
N ARG A 61 -2.19 7.93 -16.97
CA ARG A 61 -3.40 7.56 -16.22
C ARG A 61 -3.42 8.09 -14.79
N LEU A 62 -2.35 8.74 -14.30
CA LEU A 62 -2.27 9.24 -12.91
C LEU A 62 -3.40 10.20 -12.53
N GLN A 63 -3.86 11.02 -13.47
CA GLN A 63 -4.94 11.98 -13.21
C GLN A 63 -6.32 11.31 -13.13
N CYS A 64 -6.46 10.14 -13.76
CA CYS A 64 -7.70 9.35 -13.79
C CYS A 64 -7.70 8.22 -12.76
N LEU A 65 -6.56 7.99 -12.10
CA LEU A 65 -6.44 7.06 -10.99
C LEU A 65 -7.28 7.62 -9.84
N GLY A 66 -8.48 7.06 -9.67
CA GLY A 66 -9.41 7.39 -8.58
C GLY A 66 -8.86 6.93 -7.22
N LEU A 67 -7.75 7.53 -6.79
CA LEU A 67 -7.11 7.24 -5.53
C LEU A 67 -7.98 7.72 -4.37
N SER A 68 -7.92 6.99 -3.26
CA SER A 68 -8.45 7.46 -1.99
C SER A 68 -7.81 8.79 -1.61
N THR A 69 -8.55 9.67 -0.90
CA THR A 69 -8.03 10.92 -0.33
C THR A 69 -6.85 10.72 0.62
N TYR A 70 -6.62 9.47 1.05
CA TYR A 70 -5.46 9.05 1.83
C TYR A 70 -4.13 9.15 1.07
N TRP A 71 -4.14 8.98 -0.26
CA TRP A 71 -2.93 8.92 -1.08
C TRP A 71 -2.81 10.15 -1.98
N ALA A 72 -1.65 10.79 -1.95
CA ALA A 72 -1.25 11.76 -2.96
C ALA A 72 -0.29 11.11 -3.95
N ALA A 73 -0.51 11.30 -5.25
CA ALA A 73 0.39 10.85 -6.30
C ALA A 73 1.30 12.01 -6.75
N VAL A 74 2.61 11.77 -6.75
CA VAL A 74 3.63 12.73 -7.16
C VAL A 74 4.49 12.08 -8.24
N LYS A 75 4.56 12.73 -9.40
CA LYS A 75 5.49 12.34 -10.46
C LYS A 75 6.87 12.91 -10.16
N ALA A 76 7.86 12.03 -10.01
CA ALA A 76 9.28 12.39 -10.01
C ALA A 76 9.91 12.08 -11.38
N GLU A 77 11.18 12.41 -11.55
CA GLU A 77 11.91 12.22 -12.82
C GLU A 77 11.95 10.75 -13.27
N ASN A 78 12.18 9.82 -12.34
CA ASN A 78 12.39 8.40 -12.63
C ASN A 78 11.42 7.46 -11.88
N ALA A 79 10.40 8.02 -11.22
CA ALA A 79 9.44 7.25 -10.45
C ALA A 79 8.13 8.01 -10.28
N VAL A 80 7.06 7.27 -9.99
CA VAL A 80 5.83 7.81 -9.43
C VAL A 80 5.81 7.45 -7.95
N LEU A 81 5.54 8.42 -7.09
CA LEU A 81 5.42 8.23 -5.66
C LEU A 81 3.95 8.38 -5.26
N PHE A 82 3.44 7.41 -4.51
CA PHE A 82 2.17 7.47 -3.82
C PHE A 82 2.48 7.65 -2.35
N VAL A 83 2.16 8.82 -1.79
CA VAL A 83 2.55 9.19 -0.43
C VAL A 83 1.31 9.42 0.42
N HIS A 84 1.36 8.98 1.67
CA HIS A 84 0.45 9.41 2.71
C HIS A 84 1.19 10.42 3.58
N ILE A 85 0.63 11.64 3.60
CA ILE A 85 1.09 12.75 4.41
C ILE A 85 0.14 12.87 5.60
N SER A 86 0.67 12.72 6.81
CA SER A 86 -0.04 12.86 8.08
C SER A 86 0.68 13.85 9.00
N GLY A 87 0.00 14.34 10.04
CA GLY A 87 0.57 15.28 11.01
C GLY A 87 -0.27 16.54 11.17
N GLU A 88 -0.60 16.88 12.41
CA GLU A 88 -1.47 18.03 12.74
C GLU A 88 -0.70 19.37 12.66
N ASP A 89 0.55 19.40 13.15
CA ASP A 89 1.37 20.62 13.20
C ASP A 89 2.30 20.78 11.98
N ALA A 90 2.90 19.68 11.52
CA ALA A 90 3.80 19.67 10.36
C ALA A 90 3.55 18.40 9.52
N PRO A 91 3.50 18.51 8.18
CA PRO A 91 3.27 17.37 7.32
C PRO A 91 4.46 16.41 7.35
N VAL A 92 4.19 15.16 7.70
CA VAL A 92 5.15 14.06 7.74
C VAL A 92 4.72 12.97 6.77
N VAL A 93 5.67 12.47 5.98
CA VAL A 93 5.43 11.29 5.14
C VAL A 93 5.63 10.04 5.99
N GLU A 94 4.54 9.38 6.35
CA GLU A 94 4.59 8.17 7.16
C GLU A 94 4.66 6.90 6.29
N ARG A 95 3.97 6.91 5.15
CA ARG A 95 3.89 5.75 4.25
C ARG A 95 4.07 6.21 2.82
N TYR A 96 4.83 5.48 2.04
CA TYR A 96 4.93 5.75 0.62
C TYR A 96 5.22 4.50 -0.20
N VAL A 97 4.67 4.47 -1.40
CA VAL A 97 4.90 3.44 -2.41
C VAL A 97 5.45 4.13 -3.64
N THR A 98 6.53 3.59 -4.19
CA THR A 98 7.18 4.10 -5.39
C THR A 98 7.07 3.08 -6.51
N VAL A 99 6.70 3.54 -7.70
CA VAL A 99 6.76 2.76 -8.93
C VAL A 99 7.86 3.37 -9.80
N SER A 100 8.92 2.61 -10.01
CA SER A 100 10.07 3.05 -10.81
C SER A 100 9.73 3.05 -12.30
N ARG A 101 10.60 3.65 -13.12
CA ARG A 101 10.49 3.59 -14.58
C ARG A 101 10.49 2.17 -15.16
N ASN A 102 11.10 1.23 -14.46
CA ASN A 102 11.10 -0.19 -14.83
C ASN A 102 9.83 -0.92 -14.38
N MET A 103 8.81 -0.19 -13.94
CA MET A 103 7.56 -0.70 -13.37
C MET A 103 7.77 -1.50 -12.07
N GLU A 104 8.92 -1.39 -11.41
CA GLU A 104 9.16 -2.06 -10.13
C GLU A 104 8.49 -1.29 -8.99
N ILE A 105 7.84 -2.01 -8.08
CA ILE A 105 7.13 -1.42 -6.96
C ILE A 105 7.94 -1.58 -5.70
N THR A 106 8.05 -0.51 -4.92
CA THR A 106 8.71 -0.51 -3.63
C THR A 106 7.88 0.24 -2.61
N ALA A 107 7.67 -0.36 -1.44
CA ALA A 107 6.87 0.24 -0.37
C ALA A 107 7.75 0.54 0.84
N PHE A 108 7.42 1.61 1.54
CA PHE A 108 8.17 2.12 2.67
C PHE A 108 7.22 2.55 3.79
N TRP A 109 7.57 2.16 5.00
CA TRP A 109 6.95 2.64 6.23
C TRP A 109 8.00 3.45 7.00
N LYS A 110 7.70 4.73 7.23
CA LYS A 110 8.65 5.74 7.68
C LYS A 110 9.89 5.72 6.79
N LYS A 111 11.06 5.40 7.32
CA LYS A 111 12.32 5.32 6.56
C LYS A 111 12.74 3.90 6.21
N VAL A 112 11.89 2.91 6.48
CA VAL A 112 12.21 1.49 6.33
C VAL A 112 11.49 0.92 5.13
N LYS A 113 12.24 0.22 4.27
CA LYS A 113 11.67 -0.53 3.15
C LYS A 113 10.87 -1.72 3.67
N VAL A 114 9.61 -1.82 3.27
CA VAL A 114 8.76 -2.96 3.62
C VAL A 114 9.15 -4.16 2.74
N PRO A 115 9.38 -5.35 3.33
CA PRO A 115 9.65 -6.56 2.57
C PRO A 115 8.50 -6.89 1.60
N ALA A 116 8.83 -7.26 0.36
CA ALA A 116 7.84 -7.55 -0.67
C ALA A 116 6.84 -8.65 -0.26
N LYS A 117 7.30 -9.64 0.52
CA LYS A 117 6.48 -10.75 1.03
C LYS A 117 5.36 -10.30 1.99
N ASP A 118 5.57 -9.19 2.72
CA ASP A 118 4.63 -8.75 3.76
C ASP A 118 3.40 -8.05 3.15
N LEU A 119 3.57 -7.45 1.97
CA LEU A 119 2.50 -6.76 1.22
C LEU A 119 2.07 -7.53 -0.05
N LEU A 120 2.74 -8.65 -0.35
CA LEU A 120 2.64 -9.41 -1.60
C LEU A 120 2.86 -8.51 -2.82
N ILE A 121 3.95 -7.74 -2.79
CA ILE A 121 4.33 -6.82 -3.86
C ILE A 121 4.81 -7.66 -5.07
N PRO A 122 4.19 -7.52 -6.24
CA PRO A 122 4.67 -8.16 -7.46
C PRO A 122 6.01 -7.55 -7.90
N ALA A 123 6.80 -8.32 -8.64
CA ALA A 123 8.09 -7.85 -9.14
C ALA A 123 7.95 -6.63 -10.07
N THR A 124 6.93 -6.66 -10.93
CA THR A 124 6.60 -5.58 -11.87
C THR A 124 5.12 -5.24 -11.80
N LEU A 125 4.80 -3.98 -12.06
CA LEU A 125 3.44 -3.48 -12.16
C LEU A 125 2.95 -3.59 -13.61
N ASP A 126 1.98 -4.45 -13.85
CA ASP A 126 1.34 -4.67 -15.15
C ASP A 126 -0.18 -4.42 -15.12
N ASP A 127 -0.75 -4.14 -13.94
CA ASP A 127 -2.18 -3.96 -13.76
C ASP A 127 -2.49 -2.91 -12.67
N LEU A 128 -3.40 -1.98 -12.96
CA LEU A 128 -3.80 -0.90 -12.03
C LEU A 128 -4.51 -1.42 -10.78
N ARG A 129 -5.24 -2.53 -10.85
CA ARG A 129 -5.92 -3.15 -9.70
C ARG A 129 -4.89 -3.69 -8.71
N SER A 130 -3.76 -4.21 -9.21
CA SER A 130 -2.62 -4.61 -8.38
C SER A 130 -2.05 -3.40 -7.62
N LEU A 131 -1.88 -2.25 -8.29
CA LEU A 131 -1.46 -1.01 -7.63
C LEU A 131 -2.45 -0.60 -6.52
N HIS A 132 -3.75 -0.54 -6.82
CA HIS A 132 -4.78 -0.23 -5.82
C HIS A 132 -4.74 -1.19 -4.62
N THR A 133 -4.57 -2.48 -4.89
CA THR A 133 -4.48 -3.51 -3.85
C THR A 133 -3.26 -3.28 -2.95
N ILE A 134 -2.11 -2.92 -3.51
CA ILE A 134 -0.89 -2.64 -2.75
C ILE A 134 -1.08 -1.38 -1.90
N LEU A 135 -1.67 -0.32 -2.47
CA LEU A 135 -1.97 0.93 -1.76
C LEU A 135 -2.95 0.70 -0.61
N ASP A 136 -3.99 -0.12 -0.81
CA ASP A 136 -4.96 -0.47 0.25
C ASP A 136 -4.27 -1.27 1.38
N ARG A 137 -3.48 -2.30 1.03
CA ARG A 137 -2.71 -3.08 2.01
C ARG A 137 -1.71 -2.21 2.78
N MET A 138 -0.99 -1.35 2.08
CA MET A 138 -0.02 -0.44 2.70
C MET A 138 -0.70 0.54 3.65
N SER A 139 -1.92 1.00 3.35
CA SER A 139 -2.67 1.90 4.26
C SER A 139 -3.01 1.26 5.60
N ARG A 140 -3.21 -0.07 5.62
CA ARG A 140 -3.50 -0.88 6.80
C ARG A 140 -2.25 -1.55 7.38
N PHE A 141 -1.10 -1.31 6.78
CA PHE A 141 0.14 -1.94 7.21
C PHE A 141 0.65 -1.28 8.49
N GLU A 142 0.86 -2.14 9.48
CA GLU A 142 1.53 -1.84 10.73
C GLU A 142 2.77 -2.73 10.79
N ALA A 143 3.95 -2.12 10.92
CA ALA A 143 5.17 -2.90 10.97
C ALA A 143 5.22 -3.69 12.29
N PRO A 144 5.61 -4.97 12.27
CA PRO A 144 5.86 -5.73 13.49
C PRO A 144 7.06 -5.11 14.23
N ASP A 145 6.82 -4.49 15.39
CA ASP A 145 7.80 -3.89 16.33
C ASP A 145 9.24 -3.69 15.82
N VAL A 146 9.39 -2.92 14.74
CA VAL A 146 10.69 -2.37 14.33
C VAL A 146 11.04 -1.16 15.22
N CYS A 147 10.01 -0.55 15.83
CA CYS A 147 10.11 0.53 16.81
C CYS A 147 11.06 0.18 17.94
N ASP A 148 11.00 -1.07 18.41
CA ASP A 148 11.75 -1.53 19.57
C ASP A 148 13.27 -1.59 19.32
N LYS A 149 13.73 -1.72 18.07
CA LYS A 149 15.17 -1.69 17.73
C LYS A 149 15.70 -0.27 17.56
N GLU A 150 14.98 0.59 16.87
CA GLU A 150 15.40 1.99 16.65
C GLU A 150 15.36 2.79 17.96
N GLU A 151 14.35 2.57 18.80
CA GLU A 151 14.26 3.18 20.13
C GLU A 151 15.37 2.69 21.07
N LYS A 152 15.72 1.40 21.05
CA LYS A 152 16.86 0.88 21.82
C LYS A 152 18.19 1.48 21.37
N VAL A 153 18.38 1.63 20.06
CA VAL A 153 19.59 2.28 19.51
C VAL A 153 19.63 3.75 19.92
N LYS A 154 18.52 4.48 19.80
CA LYS A 154 18.41 5.88 20.22
C LYS A 154 18.64 6.06 21.72
N ALA A 155 18.09 5.17 22.56
CA ALA A 155 18.33 5.16 23.99
C ALA A 155 19.81 4.91 24.32
N THR A 156 20.46 3.99 23.60
CA THR A 156 21.89 3.70 23.76
C THR A 156 22.75 4.91 23.40
N PHE A 157 22.46 5.58 22.27
CA PHE A 157 23.17 6.81 21.91
C PHE A 157 22.92 7.94 22.91
N SER A 158 21.70 8.08 23.43
CA SER A 158 21.39 9.10 24.44
C SER A 158 22.17 8.87 25.74
N LEU A 159 22.31 7.61 26.17
CA LEU A 159 23.15 7.23 27.30
C LEU A 159 24.63 7.54 27.04
N LEU A 160 25.14 7.20 25.86
CA LEU A 160 26.53 7.50 25.46
C LEU A 160 26.81 9.01 25.48
N PHE A 161 25.91 9.84 24.95
CA PHE A 161 26.07 11.29 24.99
C PHE A 161 26.03 11.85 26.41
N SER A 162 25.13 11.35 27.27
CA SER A 162 25.10 11.73 28.69
C SER A 162 26.42 11.42 29.39
N LEU A 163 26.97 10.22 29.19
CA LEU A 163 28.25 9.82 29.79
C LEU A 163 29.43 10.65 29.25
N LEU A 164 29.40 11.04 27.97
CA LEU A 164 30.41 11.93 27.39
C LEU A 164 30.33 13.36 27.93
N ASP A 165 29.13 13.84 28.26
CA ASP A 165 28.94 15.14 28.91
C ASP A 165 29.41 15.09 30.37
N ASP A 166 29.13 13.99 31.09
CA ASP A 166 29.65 13.76 32.44
C ASP A 166 31.19 13.71 32.46
N LEU A 167 31.82 13.11 31.45
CA LEU A 167 33.28 13.09 31.30
C LEU A 167 33.88 14.48 31.04
N LYS A 168 33.13 15.36 30.38
CA LYS A 168 33.52 16.75 30.10
C LYS A 168 33.34 17.69 31.28
N SER A 169 32.40 17.39 32.19
CA SER A 169 32.04 18.26 33.33
C SER A 169 33.22 18.63 34.24
N GLY A 170 34.28 17.80 34.25
CA GLY A 170 35.47 18.02 35.08
C GLY A 170 35.33 17.46 36.50
N ASP A 171 34.16 16.93 36.86
CA ASP A 171 33.82 16.48 38.21
C ASP A 171 34.38 15.09 38.56
N LEU A 172 34.85 14.34 37.55
CA LEU A 172 35.38 12.99 37.70
C LEU A 172 36.90 12.98 37.93
N LEU A 173 37.35 12.14 38.86
CA LEU A 173 38.76 11.83 39.08
C LEU A 173 39.36 11.13 37.84
N PRO A 174 40.69 11.20 37.62
CA PRO A 174 41.34 10.58 36.45
C PRO A 174 41.04 9.08 36.28
N GLN A 175 40.88 8.36 37.39
CA GLN A 175 40.57 6.94 37.39
C GLN A 175 39.12 6.66 36.98
N GLU A 176 38.17 7.44 37.50
CA GLU A 176 36.75 7.37 37.13
C GLU A 176 36.54 7.71 35.65
N LYS A 177 37.32 8.65 35.11
CA LYS A 177 37.33 8.95 33.67
C LYS A 177 37.79 7.77 32.82
N THR A 178 38.79 7.03 33.31
CA THR A 178 39.33 5.86 32.61
C THR A 178 38.31 4.72 32.60
N GLU A 179 37.69 4.45 33.75
CA GLU A 179 36.64 3.43 33.88
C GLU A 179 35.40 3.75 33.03
N ALA A 180 34.97 5.01 32.98
CA ALA A 180 33.87 5.44 32.12
C ALA A 180 34.19 5.29 30.62
N LEU A 181 35.42 5.59 30.21
CA LEU A 181 35.88 5.40 28.82
C LEU A 181 35.95 3.91 28.44
N ASP A 182 36.43 3.07 29.34
CA ASP A 182 36.46 1.61 29.13
C ASP A 182 35.03 1.05 29.03
N PHE A 183 34.11 1.49 29.89
CA PHE A 183 32.70 1.13 29.81
C PHE A 183 32.07 1.56 28.47
N ILE A 184 32.29 2.80 28.03
CA ILE A 184 31.80 3.29 26.73
C ILE A 184 32.34 2.44 25.57
N LYS A 185 33.62 2.08 25.63
CA LYS A 185 34.26 1.23 24.62
C LYS A 185 33.63 -0.16 24.57
N GLU A 186 33.35 -0.78 25.72
CA GLU A 186 32.64 -2.05 25.80
C GLU A 186 31.22 -1.97 25.23
N GLN A 187 30.48 -0.89 25.52
CA GLN A 187 29.14 -0.69 24.94
C GLN A 187 29.19 -0.53 23.41
N LEU A 188 30.22 0.14 22.88
CA LEU A 188 30.43 0.28 21.44
C LEU A 188 30.79 -1.07 20.78
N ASP A 189 31.60 -1.90 21.43
CA ASP A 189 31.94 -3.24 20.95
C ASP A 189 30.72 -4.19 20.95
N LEU A 190 29.86 -4.07 21.97
CA LEU A 190 28.60 -4.81 22.05
C LEU A 190 27.62 -4.44 20.93
N LEU A 191 27.60 -3.17 20.51
CA LEU A 191 26.82 -2.72 19.35
C LEU A 191 27.37 -3.32 18.04
N HIS A 192 28.67 -3.22 17.80
CA HIS A 192 29.30 -3.76 16.58
C HIS A 192 29.15 -5.28 16.43
N ARG A 193 29.14 -6.04 17.54
CA ARG A 193 29.00 -7.50 17.48
C ARG A 193 27.59 -7.96 17.11
N LYS A 194 26.55 -7.15 17.36
CA LYS A 194 25.17 -7.50 17.00
C LYS A 194 24.85 -7.33 15.51
N ASP A 195 25.66 -6.58 14.77
CA ASP A 195 25.48 -6.37 13.33
C ASP A 195 25.96 -7.56 12.45
N TYR A 196 26.67 -8.55 13.03
CA TYR A 196 27.17 -9.75 12.31
C TYR A 196 26.38 -11.03 12.59
N SER A 197 25.18 -10.92 13.17
CA SER A 197 24.28 -12.07 13.42
C SER A 197 23.06 -12.04 12.50
N LEU A 198 23.28 -12.09 11.19
CA LEU A 198 22.26 -12.36 10.16
C LEU A 198 22.82 -13.31 9.10
#